data_AF-A0A7K7CF33-F1
#
_entry.id   AF-A0A7K7CF33-F1
#
_cell.length_a   1.000
_cell.length_b   1.000
_cell.length_c   1.000
_cell.angle_alpha   90.00
_cell.angle_beta   90.00
_cell.angle_gamma   90.00
#
_symmetry.space_group_name_H-M   'P 1'
#
loop_
_entity.id
_entity.type
_entity.pdbx_description
1 polymer ?
#
loop_
_entity_poly.entity_id
_entity_poly.type
_entity_poly.pdbx_seq_one_letter_code
_entity_poly.pdbx_strand_id
1 'polypeptide(L)'
;GAMEHELVLHQLRCNGVLEGIRICRKGFPNRVLYADFKQRYKVLNASAIPEGQFIDSKKACEKLLGSIDIDHTQYKFGHTKVFFKAGLVGLLEEMRDEKLAQLITRTQARCRGFLMRVEYQRMVERRESIFCIQYNIRAFMNVKHWPWMKLFFKIKPLLKSAESEKEMANMKQEFEKTKEELAKSEAKRKELEEKMASLMKEKNDLQLQVQAEADALADAEERCDQLIKTKIQLEAKVKEVTERAEDEEEINAELTAKKRKLEDECSELKKDIDDLELTLAKVEKEKHATENKVKNLTEEMAALDETIVKLTKEKKALQEAHQQTLDDLQAEEDKKREAEFQKMRRDLEEATLQHEATAAALRKKHADSTAELGEQIDNLQRVKQKLEKEKSEMKMEIDDLASNIESVSKAKANLEKMCRTLEDQLSEYKTKEEQNQRMISDLSAQRARLQTESGEYGRQVEEKDTLISQLSRGKQAFTQQIEELKRQLEEEIK
;
A
#
# COMPACT_ATOMS: atom_id res chain seq x y z
N GLY A 1 -34.13 29.44 8.07
CA GLY A 1 -32.94 29.46 7.21
C GLY A 1 -32.26 30.81 7.29
N ALA A 2 -31.67 31.16 8.44
CA ALA A 2 -30.76 32.29 8.51
C ALA A 2 -29.45 31.90 7.80
N MET A 3 -28.91 32.77 6.95
CA MET A 3 -27.71 32.53 6.14
C MET A 3 -26.83 33.78 6.16
N GLU A 4 -25.61 33.64 6.65
CA GLU A 4 -24.62 34.72 6.69
C GLU A 4 -23.82 34.76 5.39
N HIS A 5 -24.00 35.83 4.64
CA HIS A 5 -23.51 35.92 3.26
C HIS A 5 -21.97 36.02 3.21
N GLU A 6 -21.35 36.70 4.16
CA GLU A 6 -19.90 36.87 4.21
C GLU A 6 -19.17 35.56 4.52
N LEU A 7 -19.71 34.78 5.47
CA LEU A 7 -19.18 33.46 5.80
C LEU A 7 -19.28 32.51 4.61
N VAL A 8 -20.42 32.51 3.91
CA VAL A 8 -20.62 31.68 2.72
C VAL A 8 -19.69 32.13 1.59
N LEU A 9 -19.51 33.43 1.38
CA LEU A 9 -18.60 33.94 0.35
C LEU A 9 -17.15 33.51 0.62
N HIS A 10 -16.71 33.55 1.88
CA HIS A 10 -15.39 33.05 2.28
C HIS A 10 -15.27 31.54 2.02
N GLN A 11 -16.26 30.74 2.45
CA GLN A 11 -16.29 29.29 2.22
C GLN A 11 -16.25 28.93 0.73
N LEU A 12 -17.02 29.62 -0.12
CA LEU A 12 -17.06 29.36 -1.56
C LEU A 12 -15.70 29.64 -2.25
N ARG A 13 -14.95 30.62 -1.76
CA ARG A 13 -13.60 30.93 -2.26
C ARG A 13 -12.56 29.93 -1.75
N CYS A 14 -12.51 29.68 -0.44
CA CYS A 14 -11.52 28.78 0.15
C CYS A 14 -11.68 27.32 -0.29
N ASN A 15 -12.91 26.86 -0.49
CA ASN A 15 -13.17 25.51 -1.00
C ASN A 15 -13.02 25.40 -2.54
N GLY A 16 -12.62 26.48 -3.22
CA GLY A 16 -12.45 26.49 -4.67
C GLY A 16 -13.73 26.19 -5.45
N VAL A 17 -14.90 26.54 -4.90
CA VAL A 17 -16.20 26.20 -5.51
C VAL A 17 -16.37 26.89 -6.85
N LEU A 18 -15.87 28.13 -6.99
CA LEU A 18 -15.90 28.86 -8.26
C LEU A 18 -15.05 28.17 -9.34
N GLU A 19 -13.85 27.70 -8.97
CA GLU A 19 -12.96 26.93 -9.84
C GLU A 19 -13.60 25.58 -10.21
N GLY A 20 -14.21 24.89 -9.24
CA GLY A 20 -14.97 23.67 -9.44
C GLY A 20 -16.12 23.85 -10.44
N ILE A 21 -16.92 24.90 -10.28
CA ILE A 21 -18.00 25.25 -11.22
C ILE A 21 -17.43 25.59 -12.61
N ARG A 22 -16.33 26.35 -12.68
CA ARG A 22 -15.69 26.74 -13.94
C ARG A 22 -15.19 25.53 -14.72
N ILE A 23 -14.59 24.55 -14.03
CA ILE A 23 -14.15 23.28 -14.62
C ILE A 23 -15.34 22.42 -15.01
N CYS A 24 -16.34 22.25 -14.14
CA CYS A 24 -17.54 21.47 -14.45
C CYS A 24 -18.34 22.03 -15.63
N ARG A 25 -18.36 23.35 -15.83
CA ARG A 25 -19.02 24.01 -16.98
C ARG A 25 -18.30 23.75 -18.30
N LYS A 26 -16.96 23.68 -18.27
CA LYS A 26 -16.14 23.37 -19.46
C LYS A 26 -16.01 21.86 -19.70
N GLY A 27 -16.09 21.09 -18.63
CA GLY A 27 -15.89 19.64 -18.61
C GLY A 27 -17.17 18.85 -18.91
N PHE A 28 -17.00 17.54 -18.83
CA PHE A 28 -18.04 16.55 -19.09
C PHE A 28 -18.12 15.61 -17.88
N PRO A 29 -18.98 15.92 -16.88
CA PRO A 29 -19.01 15.20 -15.61
C PRO A 29 -19.46 13.75 -15.75
N ASN A 30 -20.34 13.44 -16.71
CA ASN A 30 -20.87 12.11 -16.91
C ASN A 30 -20.02 11.31 -17.91
N ARG A 31 -19.68 10.07 -17.57
CA ARG A 31 -18.79 9.21 -18.38
C ARG A 31 -19.40 7.82 -18.51
N VAL A 32 -19.66 7.38 -19.74
CA VAL A 32 -20.32 6.10 -20.02
C VAL A 32 -19.43 5.26 -20.95
N LEU A 33 -19.29 3.97 -20.65
CA LEU A 33 -18.57 3.04 -21.54
C LEU A 33 -19.32 2.86 -22.85
N TYR A 34 -18.59 2.68 -23.95
CA TYR A 34 -19.23 2.52 -25.26
C TYR A 34 -20.14 1.29 -25.36
N ALA A 35 -19.76 0.18 -24.73
CA ALA A 35 -20.57 -1.03 -24.72
C ALA A 35 -21.92 -0.79 -24.01
N ASP A 36 -21.88 -0.16 -22.83
CA ASP A 36 -23.08 0.16 -22.04
C ASP A 36 -23.97 1.16 -22.77
N PHE A 37 -23.38 2.21 -23.35
CA PHE A 37 -24.13 3.21 -24.12
C PHE A 37 -24.83 2.57 -25.32
N LYS A 38 -24.09 1.78 -26.11
CA LYS A 38 -24.62 1.04 -27.26
C LYS A 38 -25.78 0.15 -26.83
N GLN A 39 -25.62 -0.65 -25.77
CA GLN A 39 -26.66 -1.56 -25.31
C GLN A 39 -27.89 -0.82 -24.79
N ARG A 40 -27.69 0.24 -24.00
CA ARG A 40 -28.77 0.97 -23.32
C ARG A 40 -29.62 1.78 -24.30
N TYR A 41 -28.98 2.47 -25.25
CA TYR A 41 -29.65 3.45 -26.11
C TYR A 41 -29.92 2.94 -27.53
N LYS A 42 -29.54 1.71 -27.92
CA LYS A 42 -29.88 1.13 -29.23
C LYS A 42 -31.37 1.23 -29.55
N VAL A 43 -32.24 1.18 -28.54
CA VAL A 43 -33.70 1.29 -28.70
C VAL A 43 -34.16 2.65 -29.23
N LEU A 44 -33.38 3.71 -29.05
CA LEU A 44 -33.72 5.06 -29.55
C LEU A 44 -33.80 5.06 -31.08
N ASN A 45 -32.88 4.36 -31.74
CA ASN A 45 -32.88 4.18 -33.18
C ASN A 45 -32.24 2.85 -33.58
N ALA A 46 -33.06 1.81 -33.74
CA ALA A 46 -32.60 0.49 -34.11
C ALA A 46 -31.97 0.44 -35.52
N SER A 47 -32.38 1.33 -36.42
CA SER A 47 -31.84 1.39 -37.80
C SER A 47 -30.41 1.92 -37.86
N ALA A 48 -29.97 2.69 -36.85
CA ALA A 48 -28.61 3.21 -36.78
C ALA A 48 -27.56 2.11 -36.55
N ILE A 49 -27.97 0.97 -35.98
CA ILE A 49 -27.10 -0.18 -35.67
C ILE A 49 -27.75 -1.45 -36.25
N PRO A 50 -27.48 -1.78 -37.53
CA PRO A 50 -28.02 -2.96 -38.20
C PRO A 50 -27.79 -4.26 -37.42
N GLU A 51 -28.81 -5.12 -37.38
CA GLU A 51 -28.69 -6.43 -36.73
C GLU A 51 -27.86 -7.41 -37.56
N GLY A 52 -27.02 -8.21 -36.90
CA GLY A 52 -26.19 -9.24 -37.54
C GLY A 52 -24.81 -8.77 -38.05
N GLN A 53 -24.53 -7.46 -38.06
CA GLN A 53 -23.20 -6.95 -38.38
C GLN A 53 -22.45 -6.55 -37.12
N PHE A 54 -21.24 -7.09 -36.94
CA PHE A 54 -20.36 -6.64 -35.88
C PHE A 54 -19.90 -5.20 -36.16
N ILE A 55 -20.41 -4.26 -35.37
CA ILE A 55 -19.97 -2.86 -35.39
C ILE A 55 -19.27 -2.59 -34.07
N ASP A 56 -18.04 -2.09 -34.18
CA ASP A 56 -17.26 -1.59 -33.06
C ASP A 56 -18.09 -0.66 -32.17
N SER A 57 -17.97 -0.82 -30.86
CA SER A 57 -18.85 -0.15 -29.90
C SER A 57 -18.73 1.37 -29.97
N LYS A 58 -17.53 1.91 -30.24
CA LYS A 58 -17.34 3.36 -30.41
C LYS A 58 -18.04 3.86 -31.66
N LYS A 59 -17.81 3.20 -32.81
CA LYS A 59 -18.49 3.54 -34.08
C LYS A 59 -20.02 3.43 -33.99
N ALA A 60 -20.52 2.45 -33.26
CA ALA A 60 -21.96 2.29 -33.02
C ALA A 60 -22.53 3.46 -32.20
N CYS A 61 -21.81 3.90 -31.17
CA CYS A 61 -22.21 5.08 -30.38
C CYS A 61 -22.17 6.36 -31.20
N GLU A 62 -21.15 6.55 -32.06
CA GLU A 62 -21.04 7.68 -32.98
C GLU A 62 -22.21 7.75 -33.94
N LYS A 63 -22.56 6.63 -34.59
CA LYS A 63 -23.72 6.55 -35.48
C LYS A 63 -25.04 6.79 -34.74
N LEU A 64 -25.19 6.22 -33.55
CA LEU A 64 -26.42 6.37 -32.77
C LEU A 64 -26.62 7.82 -32.30
N LEU A 65 -25.61 8.44 -31.68
CA LEU A 65 -25.67 9.84 -31.26
C LEU A 65 -25.81 10.80 -32.45
N GLY A 66 -25.22 10.47 -33.60
CA GLY A 66 -25.39 11.24 -34.85
C GLY A 66 -26.77 11.08 -35.49
N SER A 67 -27.51 10.02 -35.14
CA SER A 67 -28.86 9.77 -35.67
C SER A 67 -29.98 10.38 -34.83
N ILE A 68 -29.64 10.89 -33.65
CA ILE A 68 -30.57 11.51 -32.70
C ILE A 68 -30.35 13.03 -32.77
N ASP A 69 -31.43 13.79 -32.77
CA ASP A 69 -31.36 15.25 -32.79
C ASP A 69 -30.97 15.79 -31.41
N ILE A 70 -29.66 15.86 -31.15
CA ILE A 70 -29.05 16.39 -29.93
C ILE A 70 -27.90 17.33 -30.27
N ASP A 71 -27.65 18.30 -29.40
CA ASP A 71 -26.53 19.23 -29.55
C ASP A 71 -25.18 18.48 -29.40
N HIS A 72 -24.43 18.41 -30.51
CA HIS A 72 -23.12 17.75 -30.58
C HIS A 72 -22.03 18.41 -29.73
N THR A 73 -22.26 19.60 -29.17
CA THR A 73 -21.34 20.25 -28.22
C THR A 73 -21.48 19.73 -26.78
N GLN A 74 -22.57 19.02 -26.49
CA GLN A 74 -22.91 18.50 -25.16
C GLN A 74 -22.24 17.16 -24.85
N TYR A 75 -21.56 16.55 -25.82
CA TYR A 75 -20.83 15.30 -25.61
C TYR A 75 -19.48 15.28 -26.33
N LYS A 76 -18.59 14.39 -25.88
CA LYS A 76 -17.28 14.13 -26.49
C LYS A 76 -16.92 12.65 -26.45
N PHE A 77 -16.24 12.19 -27.51
CA PHE A 77 -15.73 10.83 -27.61
C PHE A 77 -14.32 10.73 -27.06
N GLY A 78 -14.09 9.83 -26.12
CA GLY A 78 -12.76 9.42 -25.69
C GLY A 78 -12.29 8.13 -26.37
N HIS A 79 -11.28 7.48 -25.78
CA HIS A 79 -10.77 6.19 -26.26
C HIS A 79 -11.70 5.03 -25.89
N THR A 80 -12.15 4.95 -24.63
CA THR A 80 -12.99 3.85 -24.11
C THR A 80 -14.38 4.27 -23.67
N LYS A 81 -14.60 5.59 -23.49
CA LYS A 81 -15.82 6.17 -22.94
C LYS A 81 -16.30 7.34 -23.77
N VAL A 82 -17.61 7.55 -23.77
CA VAL A 82 -18.26 8.80 -24.20
C VAL A 82 -18.54 9.65 -22.97
N PHE A 83 -18.34 10.96 -23.11
CA PHE A 83 -18.43 11.95 -22.06
C PHE A 83 -19.57 12.90 -22.34
N PHE A 84 -20.41 13.20 -21.35
CA PHE A 84 -21.59 14.04 -21.49
C PHE A 84 -21.57 15.19 -20.50
N LYS A 85 -22.11 16.34 -20.93
CA LYS A 85 -22.44 17.45 -20.04
C LYS A 85 -23.58 17.07 -19.09
N ALA A 86 -23.72 17.83 -18.01
CA ALA A 86 -24.85 17.67 -17.09
C ALA A 86 -26.17 17.87 -17.84
N GLY A 87 -27.20 17.07 -17.50
CA GLY A 87 -28.52 17.12 -18.13
C GLY A 87 -28.68 16.25 -19.38
N LEU A 88 -27.66 16.14 -20.26
CA LEU A 88 -27.82 15.40 -21.53
C LEU A 88 -28.13 13.91 -21.33
N VAL A 89 -27.52 13.26 -20.32
CA VAL A 89 -27.84 11.84 -20.02
C VAL A 89 -29.29 11.69 -19.55
N GLY A 90 -29.81 12.66 -18.79
CA GLY A 90 -31.22 12.66 -18.36
C GLY A 90 -32.16 12.75 -19.56
N LEU A 91 -31.87 13.66 -20.50
CA LEU A 91 -32.63 13.78 -21.75
C LEU A 91 -32.61 12.46 -22.56
N LEU A 92 -31.46 11.80 -22.66
CA LEU A 92 -31.35 10.50 -23.35
C LEU A 92 -32.14 9.39 -22.65
N GLU A 93 -32.24 9.41 -21.32
CA GLU A 93 -33.11 8.48 -20.57
C GLU A 93 -34.59 8.78 -20.81
N GLU A 94 -35.01 10.05 -20.79
CA GLU A 94 -36.40 10.43 -21.06
C GLU A 94 -36.84 9.98 -22.46
N MET A 95 -36.03 10.26 -23.49
CA MET A 95 -36.29 9.78 -24.86
C MET A 95 -36.37 8.25 -24.94
N ARG A 96 -35.58 7.54 -24.13
CA ARG A 96 -35.54 6.09 -24.09
C ARG A 96 -36.79 5.54 -23.43
N ASP A 97 -37.21 6.12 -22.31
CA ASP A 97 -38.39 5.70 -21.57
C ASP A 97 -39.66 5.90 -22.39
N GLU A 98 -39.77 6.99 -23.16
CA GLU A 98 -40.87 7.17 -24.11
C GLU A 98 -40.95 6.06 -25.15
N LYS A 99 -39.80 5.67 -25.76
CA LYS A 99 -39.75 4.57 -26.73
C LYS A 99 -40.09 3.22 -26.08
N LEU A 100 -39.56 2.97 -24.88
CA LEU A 100 -39.84 1.75 -24.13
C LEU A 100 -41.31 1.66 -23.73
N ALA A 101 -41.94 2.76 -23.31
CA ALA A 101 -43.36 2.79 -22.98
C ALA A 101 -44.23 2.36 -24.17
N GLN A 102 -43.91 2.83 -25.38
CA GLN A 102 -44.62 2.43 -26.61
C GLN A 102 -44.46 0.93 -26.90
N LEU A 103 -43.22 0.40 -26.80
CA LEU A 103 -42.94 -1.02 -27.04
C LEU A 103 -43.60 -1.92 -26.00
N ILE A 104 -43.47 -1.57 -24.72
CA ILE A 104 -44.05 -2.32 -23.60
C ILE A 104 -45.58 -2.34 -23.74
N THR A 105 -46.22 -1.23 -24.12
CA THR A 105 -47.67 -1.19 -24.31
C THR A 105 -48.13 -2.16 -25.40
N ARG A 106 -47.40 -2.26 -26.53
CA ARG A 106 -47.69 -3.24 -27.59
C ARG A 106 -47.50 -4.68 -27.11
N THR A 107 -46.42 -4.96 -26.38
CA THR A 107 -46.16 -6.28 -25.79
C THR A 107 -47.26 -6.66 -24.79
N GLN A 108 -47.62 -5.75 -23.88
CA GLN A 108 -48.71 -5.96 -22.93
C GLN A 108 -50.04 -6.23 -23.62
N ALA A 109 -50.38 -5.50 -24.71
CA ALA A 109 -51.59 -5.77 -25.49
C ALA A 109 -51.58 -7.18 -26.08
N ARG A 110 -50.45 -7.66 -26.61
CA ARG A 110 -50.30 -9.03 -27.12
C ARG A 110 -50.44 -10.07 -26.01
N CYS A 111 -49.82 -9.86 -24.85
CA CYS A 111 -49.93 -10.73 -23.69
C CYS A 111 -51.38 -10.82 -23.17
N ARG A 112 -52.05 -9.67 -22.98
CA ARG A 112 -53.47 -9.62 -22.59
C ARG A 112 -54.35 -10.34 -23.61
N GLY A 113 -54.12 -10.13 -24.90
CA GLY A 113 -54.85 -10.82 -25.96
C GLY A 113 -54.61 -12.34 -25.97
N PHE A 114 -53.38 -12.80 -25.73
CA PHE A 114 -53.07 -14.23 -25.61
C PHE A 114 -53.77 -14.84 -24.40
N LEU A 115 -53.64 -14.22 -23.21
CA LEU A 115 -54.27 -14.68 -21.99
C LEU A 115 -55.79 -14.80 -22.15
N MET A 116 -56.44 -13.81 -22.75
CA MET A 116 -57.88 -13.84 -22.99
C MET A 116 -58.30 -14.92 -24.00
N ARG A 117 -57.48 -15.23 -25.02
CA ARG A 117 -57.78 -16.34 -25.94
C ARG A 117 -57.65 -17.70 -25.26
N VAL A 118 -56.62 -17.89 -24.43
CA VAL A 118 -56.47 -19.12 -23.64
C VAL A 118 -57.64 -19.28 -22.66
N GLU A 119 -58.01 -18.20 -21.97
CA GLU A 119 -59.13 -18.25 -21.03
C GLU A 119 -60.48 -18.45 -21.76
N TYR A 120 -60.66 -17.83 -22.93
CA TYR A 120 -61.84 -18.06 -23.77
C TYR A 120 -61.93 -19.52 -24.23
N GLN A 121 -60.82 -20.12 -24.65
CA GLN A 121 -60.79 -21.54 -25.03
C GLN A 121 -61.21 -22.43 -23.85
N ARG A 122 -60.71 -22.16 -22.64
CA ARG A 122 -61.15 -22.85 -21.42
C ARG A 122 -62.64 -22.66 -21.15
N MET A 123 -63.19 -21.47 -21.40
CA MET A 123 -64.63 -21.21 -21.26
C MET A 123 -65.45 -22.01 -22.28
N VAL A 124 -64.99 -22.13 -23.53
CA VAL A 124 -65.61 -22.94 -24.58
C VAL A 124 -65.55 -24.43 -24.22
N GLU A 125 -64.40 -24.94 -23.81
CA GLU A 125 -64.24 -26.32 -23.34
C GLU A 125 -65.15 -26.63 -22.14
N ARG A 126 -65.29 -25.70 -21.19
CA ARG A 126 -66.25 -25.82 -20.08
C ARG A 126 -67.69 -25.91 -20.60
N ARG A 127 -68.06 -25.07 -21.58
CA ARG A 127 -69.40 -25.09 -22.19
C ARG A 127 -69.69 -26.43 -22.89
N GLU A 128 -68.76 -26.96 -23.67
CA GLU A 128 -68.90 -28.27 -24.32
C GLU A 128 -68.94 -29.41 -23.30
N SER A 129 -68.08 -29.34 -22.28
CA SER A 129 -68.07 -30.30 -21.18
C SER A 129 -69.40 -30.34 -20.44
N ILE A 130 -70.06 -29.19 -20.24
CA ILE A 130 -71.40 -29.12 -19.64
C ILE A 130 -72.41 -29.92 -20.47
N PHE A 131 -72.42 -29.77 -21.80
CA PHE A 131 -73.33 -30.55 -22.66
C PHE A 131 -73.04 -32.05 -22.58
N CYS A 132 -71.76 -32.44 -22.63
CA CYS A 132 -71.32 -33.82 -22.49
C CYS A 132 -71.76 -34.42 -21.15
N ILE A 133 -71.55 -33.70 -20.04
CA ILE A 133 -71.98 -34.11 -18.69
C ILE A 133 -73.50 -34.24 -18.64
N GLN A 134 -74.25 -33.24 -19.10
CA GLN A 134 -75.71 -33.27 -19.08
C GLN A 134 -76.27 -34.46 -19.89
N TYR A 135 -75.73 -34.69 -21.09
CA TYR A 135 -76.13 -35.82 -21.93
C TYR A 135 -75.77 -37.16 -21.27
N ASN A 136 -74.54 -37.32 -20.79
CA ASN A 136 -74.10 -38.55 -20.13
C ASN A 136 -74.88 -38.84 -18.85
N ILE A 137 -75.22 -37.83 -18.04
CA ILE A 137 -76.08 -38.01 -16.86
C ILE A 137 -77.45 -38.53 -17.29
N ARG A 138 -78.07 -37.96 -18.34
CA ARG A 138 -79.37 -38.46 -18.85
C ARG A 138 -79.26 -39.89 -19.37
N ALA A 139 -78.24 -40.18 -20.18
CA ALA A 139 -78.00 -41.52 -20.73
C ALA A 139 -77.74 -42.54 -19.61
N PHE A 140 -76.91 -42.19 -18.63
CA PHE A 140 -76.65 -43.01 -17.46
C PHE A 140 -77.91 -43.22 -16.62
N MET A 141 -78.75 -42.20 -16.40
CA MET A 141 -80.01 -42.35 -15.68
C MET A 141 -80.97 -43.34 -16.35
N ASN A 142 -80.95 -43.44 -17.68
CA ASN A 142 -81.72 -44.43 -18.44
C ASN A 142 -81.12 -45.85 -18.32
N VAL A 143 -79.79 -45.96 -18.36
CA VAL A 143 -79.09 -47.25 -18.48
C VAL A 143 -78.68 -47.84 -17.12
N LYS A 144 -78.60 -47.05 -16.04
CA LYS A 144 -78.14 -47.48 -14.71
C LYS A 144 -78.94 -48.65 -14.12
N HIS A 145 -80.20 -48.78 -14.49
CA HIS A 145 -81.06 -49.87 -14.04
C HIS A 145 -81.10 -51.06 -15.00
N TRP A 146 -80.56 -50.92 -16.22
CA TRP A 146 -80.55 -51.94 -17.25
C TRP A 146 -79.69 -53.15 -16.83
N PRO A 147 -80.23 -54.39 -16.89
CA PRO A 147 -79.52 -55.58 -16.40
C PRO A 147 -78.13 -55.79 -17.00
N TRP A 148 -77.96 -55.56 -18.30
CA TRP A 148 -76.68 -55.71 -18.99
C TRP A 148 -75.61 -54.71 -18.54
N MET A 149 -75.99 -53.46 -18.23
CA MET A 149 -75.04 -52.46 -17.71
C MET A 149 -74.61 -52.79 -16.27
N LYS A 150 -75.53 -53.29 -15.44
CA LYS A 150 -75.20 -53.78 -14.09
C LYS A 150 -74.22 -54.96 -14.13
N LEU A 151 -74.39 -55.87 -15.10
CA LEU A 151 -73.45 -56.97 -15.33
C LEU A 151 -72.08 -56.44 -15.75
N PHE A 152 -72.02 -55.50 -16.69
CA PHE A 152 -70.77 -54.86 -17.12
C PHE A 152 -70.04 -54.17 -15.96
N PHE A 153 -70.72 -53.41 -15.09
CA PHE A 153 -70.08 -52.80 -13.92
C PHE A 153 -69.58 -53.79 -12.88
N LYS A 154 -70.18 -54.99 -12.78
CA LYS A 154 -69.66 -56.07 -11.93
C LYS A 154 -68.43 -56.74 -12.52
N ILE A 155 -68.33 -56.80 -13.86
CA ILE A 155 -67.23 -57.45 -14.58
C ILE A 155 -66.04 -56.51 -14.79
N LYS A 156 -66.27 -55.23 -15.07
CA LYS A 156 -65.22 -54.26 -15.44
C LYS A 156 -64.09 -54.14 -14.41
N PRO A 157 -64.33 -54.05 -13.09
CA PRO A 157 -63.26 -54.01 -12.09
C PRO A 157 -62.49 -55.33 -11.95
N LEU A 158 -63.05 -56.44 -12.45
CA LEU A 158 -62.38 -57.74 -12.47
C LEU A 158 -61.39 -57.85 -13.65
N LEU A 159 -61.38 -56.88 -14.56
CA LEU A 159 -60.43 -56.77 -15.67
C LEU A 159 -59.16 -56.05 -15.20
N LYS A 160 -58.27 -56.80 -14.55
CA LYS A 160 -56.98 -56.33 -13.99
C LYS A 160 -56.03 -55.61 -14.96
N SER A 161 -56.25 -55.73 -16.27
CA SER A 161 -55.30 -55.25 -17.29
C SER A 161 -55.25 -53.74 -17.44
N ALA A 162 -56.34 -53.00 -17.18
CA ALA A 162 -56.41 -51.57 -17.51
C ALA A 162 -55.76 -50.65 -16.45
N GLU A 163 -55.87 -51.00 -15.17
CA GLU A 163 -55.25 -50.21 -14.09
C GLU A 163 -53.74 -50.47 -13.99
N SER A 164 -53.34 -51.74 -14.12
CA SER A 164 -51.92 -52.14 -14.08
C SER A 164 -51.10 -51.54 -15.23
N GLU A 165 -51.66 -51.37 -16.43
CA GLU A 165 -50.97 -50.77 -17.57
C GLU A 165 -50.70 -49.27 -17.35
N LYS A 166 -51.65 -48.55 -16.76
CA LYS A 166 -51.51 -47.11 -16.46
C LYS A 166 -50.49 -46.87 -15.34
N GLU A 167 -50.49 -47.69 -14.30
CA GLU A 167 -49.51 -47.62 -13.21
C GLU A 167 -48.10 -47.95 -13.72
N MET A 168 -47.97 -48.96 -14.57
CA MET A 168 -46.68 -49.33 -15.17
C MET A 168 -46.12 -48.23 -16.08
N ALA A 169 -46.97 -47.52 -16.84
CA ALA A 169 -46.53 -46.40 -17.67
C ALA A 169 -46.01 -45.23 -16.82
N ASN A 170 -46.71 -44.88 -15.75
CA ASN A 170 -46.28 -43.81 -14.82
C ASN A 170 -44.96 -44.18 -14.12
N MET A 171 -44.85 -45.41 -13.59
CA MET A 171 -43.63 -45.87 -12.93
C MET A 171 -42.42 -45.87 -13.86
N LYS A 172 -42.58 -46.27 -15.13
CA LYS A 172 -41.49 -46.21 -16.12
C LYS A 172 -41.02 -44.79 -16.38
N GLN A 173 -41.95 -43.84 -16.49
CA GLN A 173 -41.60 -42.44 -16.71
C GLN A 173 -40.86 -41.84 -15.51
N GLU A 174 -41.34 -42.11 -14.28
CA GLU A 174 -40.69 -41.64 -13.05
C GLU A 174 -39.30 -42.27 -12.87
N PHE A 175 -39.16 -43.56 -13.19
CA PHE A 175 -37.88 -44.25 -13.11
C PHE A 175 -36.84 -43.64 -14.06
N GLU A 176 -37.17 -43.43 -15.33
CA GLU A 176 -36.23 -42.85 -16.29
C GLU A 176 -35.86 -41.40 -15.92
N LYS A 177 -36.84 -40.60 -15.48
CA LYS A 177 -36.56 -39.23 -15.04
C LYS A 177 -35.60 -39.21 -13.85
N THR A 178 -35.85 -40.04 -12.85
CA THR A 178 -35.00 -40.13 -11.65
C THR A 178 -33.59 -40.62 -11.99
N LYS A 179 -33.48 -41.58 -12.92
CA LYS A 179 -32.20 -42.11 -13.38
C LYS A 179 -31.37 -41.06 -14.13
N GLU A 180 -31.98 -40.27 -14.99
CA GLU A 180 -31.30 -39.16 -15.67
C GLU A 180 -30.84 -38.06 -14.69
N GLU A 181 -31.69 -37.71 -13.73
CA GLU A 181 -31.36 -36.70 -12.71
C GLU A 181 -30.21 -37.16 -11.82
N LEU A 182 -30.21 -38.43 -11.41
CA LEU A 182 -29.12 -39.03 -10.64
C LEU A 182 -27.79 -38.98 -11.40
N ALA A 183 -27.78 -39.40 -12.68
CA ALA A 183 -26.57 -39.40 -13.49
C ALA A 183 -26.00 -37.98 -13.69
N LYS A 184 -26.86 -36.97 -13.92
CA LYS A 184 -26.46 -35.56 -14.03
C LYS A 184 -25.89 -35.04 -12.72
N SER A 185 -26.50 -35.40 -11.59
CA SER A 185 -26.06 -34.99 -10.25
C SER A 185 -24.69 -35.60 -9.90
N GLU A 186 -24.50 -36.89 -10.17
CA GLU A 186 -23.22 -37.58 -9.92
C GLU A 186 -22.08 -37.02 -10.76
N ALA A 187 -22.31 -36.74 -12.04
CA ALA A 187 -21.32 -36.09 -12.90
C ALA A 187 -20.92 -34.71 -12.38
N LYS A 188 -21.90 -33.90 -11.97
CA LYS A 188 -21.65 -32.55 -11.43
C LYS A 188 -20.93 -32.60 -10.08
N ARG A 189 -21.27 -33.56 -9.20
CA ARG A 189 -20.57 -33.78 -7.93
C ARG A 189 -19.09 -34.06 -8.17
N LYS A 190 -18.78 -34.95 -9.12
CA LYS A 190 -17.39 -35.32 -9.43
C LYS A 190 -16.58 -34.12 -9.97
N GLU A 191 -17.15 -33.32 -10.87
CA GLU A 191 -16.51 -32.11 -11.38
C GLU A 191 -16.21 -31.09 -10.26
N LEU A 192 -17.15 -30.92 -9.31
CA LEU A 192 -16.97 -30.02 -8.19
C LEU A 192 -15.93 -30.51 -7.19
N GLU A 193 -15.87 -31.82 -6.93
CA GLU A 193 -14.83 -32.43 -6.07
C GLU A 193 -13.43 -32.24 -6.65
N GLU A 194 -13.26 -32.42 -7.97
CA GLU A 194 -11.99 -32.17 -8.65
C GLU A 194 -11.55 -30.70 -8.56
N LYS A 195 -12.48 -29.76 -8.76
CA LYS A 195 -12.20 -28.32 -8.58
C LYS A 195 -11.85 -27.97 -7.14
N MET A 196 -12.56 -28.54 -6.17
CA MET A 196 -12.31 -28.31 -4.75
C MET A 196 -10.93 -28.84 -4.33
N ALA A 197 -10.52 -30.00 -4.86
CA ALA A 197 -9.18 -30.54 -4.64
C ALA A 197 -8.08 -29.64 -5.22
N SER A 198 -8.28 -29.08 -6.42
CA SER A 198 -7.34 -28.11 -7.02
C SER A 198 -7.21 -26.85 -6.17
N LEU A 199 -8.32 -26.26 -5.75
CA LEU A 199 -8.33 -25.05 -4.91
C LEU A 199 -7.69 -25.30 -3.54
N MET A 200 -7.92 -26.46 -2.94
CA MET A 200 -7.28 -26.83 -1.68
C MET A 200 -5.76 -26.97 -1.84
N LYS A 201 -5.30 -27.51 -2.97
CA LYS A 201 -3.87 -27.58 -3.27
C LYS A 201 -3.27 -26.19 -3.44
N GLU A 202 -3.87 -25.33 -4.28
CA GLU A 202 -3.41 -23.95 -4.49
C GLU A 202 -3.38 -23.15 -3.20
N LYS A 203 -4.39 -23.31 -2.34
CA LYS A 203 -4.41 -22.68 -1.01
C LYS A 203 -3.24 -23.12 -0.16
N ASN A 204 -2.94 -24.43 -0.11
CA ASN A 204 -1.83 -24.95 0.68
C ASN A 204 -0.48 -24.50 0.13
N ASP A 205 -0.31 -24.48 -1.20
CA ASP A 205 0.91 -24.01 -1.86
C ASP A 205 1.15 -22.51 -1.57
N LEU A 206 0.10 -21.68 -1.67
CA LEU A 206 0.18 -20.26 -1.31
C LEU A 206 0.47 -20.05 0.18
N GLN A 207 -0.12 -20.87 1.06
CA GLN A 207 0.15 -20.78 2.49
C GLN A 207 1.61 -21.10 2.82
N LEU A 208 2.20 -22.11 2.17
CA LEU A 208 3.61 -22.43 2.30
C LEU A 208 4.50 -21.31 1.76
N GLN A 209 4.13 -20.70 0.62
CA GLN A 209 4.88 -19.58 0.06
C GLN A 209 4.84 -18.36 1.00
N VAL A 210 3.68 -18.02 1.54
CA VAL A 210 3.54 -16.90 2.50
C VAL A 210 4.37 -17.14 3.75
N GLN A 211 4.41 -18.37 4.27
CA GLN A 211 5.26 -18.69 5.43
C GLN A 211 6.74 -18.53 5.08
N ALA A 212 7.19 -19.03 3.93
CA ALA A 212 8.57 -18.89 3.49
C ALA A 212 8.99 -17.43 3.27
N GLU A 213 8.11 -16.59 2.70
CA GLU A 213 8.35 -15.16 2.53
C GLU A 213 8.37 -14.42 3.89
N ALA A 214 7.52 -14.82 4.84
CA ALA A 214 7.52 -14.26 6.19
C ALA A 214 8.82 -14.58 6.95
N ASP A 215 9.30 -15.83 6.87
CA ASP A 215 10.56 -16.24 7.47
C ASP A 215 11.75 -15.50 6.83
N ALA A 216 11.76 -15.36 5.50
CA ALA A 216 12.78 -14.61 4.77
C ALA A 216 12.77 -13.10 5.11
N LEU A 217 11.58 -12.53 5.35
CA LEU A 217 11.43 -11.15 5.82
C LEU A 217 12.00 -10.99 7.22
N ALA A 218 11.70 -11.91 8.15
CA ALA A 218 12.25 -11.88 9.50
C ALA A 218 13.79 -11.95 9.48
N ASP A 219 14.38 -12.82 8.65
CA ASP A 219 15.83 -12.89 8.44
C ASP A 219 16.42 -11.60 7.84
N ALA A 220 15.67 -10.89 7.01
CA ALA A 220 16.08 -9.60 6.44
C ALA A 220 16.00 -8.47 7.49
N GLU A 221 14.96 -8.46 8.31
CA GLU A 221 14.79 -7.53 9.43
C GLU A 221 15.91 -7.71 10.46
N GLU A 222 16.24 -8.95 10.85
CA GLU A 222 17.34 -9.20 11.79
C GLU A 222 18.68 -8.69 11.24
N ARG A 223 18.95 -8.92 9.94
CA ARG A 223 20.16 -8.40 9.29
C ARG A 223 20.18 -6.87 9.25
N CYS A 224 19.04 -6.23 8.99
CA CYS A 224 18.94 -4.77 9.02
C CYS A 224 19.19 -4.23 10.43
N ASP A 225 18.61 -4.84 11.45
CA ASP A 225 18.82 -4.46 12.85
C ASP A 225 20.28 -4.62 13.29
N GLN A 226 20.93 -5.72 12.89
CA GLN A 226 22.36 -5.92 13.12
C GLN A 226 23.19 -4.82 12.45
N LEU A 227 22.90 -4.49 11.19
CA LEU A 227 23.57 -3.40 10.46
C LEU A 227 23.35 -2.04 11.12
N ILE A 228 22.14 -1.74 11.61
CA ILE A 228 21.85 -0.50 12.33
C ILE A 228 22.68 -0.41 13.61
N LYS A 229 22.78 -1.50 14.38
CA LYS A 229 23.62 -1.55 15.59
C LYS A 229 25.10 -1.33 15.26
N THR A 230 25.61 -1.99 14.23
CA THR A 230 27.01 -1.80 13.79
C THR A 230 27.25 -0.37 13.28
N LYS A 231 26.30 0.22 12.55
CA LYS A 231 26.38 1.60 12.08
C LYS A 231 26.51 2.56 13.26
N ILE A 232 25.68 2.43 14.30
CA ILE A 232 25.75 3.27 15.50
C ILE A 232 27.13 3.15 16.18
N GLN A 233 27.67 1.93 16.30
CA GLN A 233 29.01 1.71 16.87
C GLN A 233 30.12 2.35 16.02
N LEU A 234 30.02 2.25 14.69
CA LEU A 234 30.98 2.87 13.78
C LEU A 234 30.89 4.39 13.81
N GLU A 235 29.70 4.96 13.85
CA GLU A 235 29.49 6.42 14.00
C GLU A 235 30.08 6.93 15.32
N ALA A 236 29.92 6.19 16.42
CA ALA A 236 30.55 6.52 17.70
C ALA A 236 32.09 6.48 17.62
N LYS A 237 32.67 5.45 16.99
CA LYS A 237 34.12 5.35 16.79
C LYS A 237 34.66 6.46 15.88
N VAL A 238 33.94 6.81 14.82
CA VAL A 238 34.32 7.92 13.95
C VAL A 238 34.38 9.20 14.77
N LYS A 239 33.36 9.47 15.59
CA LYS A 239 33.33 10.65 16.45
C LYS A 239 34.51 10.69 17.44
N GLU A 240 34.79 9.59 18.13
CA GLU A 240 35.93 9.48 19.06
C GLU A 240 37.27 9.74 18.36
N VAL A 241 37.48 9.14 17.18
CA VAL A 241 38.72 9.33 16.41
C VAL A 241 38.84 10.75 15.87
N THR A 242 37.73 11.38 15.46
CA THR A 242 37.72 12.78 15.03
C THR A 242 38.08 13.71 16.18
N GLU A 243 37.44 13.58 17.35
CA GLU A 243 37.75 14.40 18.54
C GLU A 243 39.24 14.24 18.93
N ARG A 244 39.76 13.01 18.92
CA ARG A 244 41.19 12.77 19.21
C ARG A 244 42.14 13.36 18.16
N ALA A 245 41.75 13.35 16.89
CA ALA A 245 42.56 13.95 15.83
C ALA A 245 42.61 15.47 15.98
N GLU A 246 41.48 16.11 16.34
CA GLU A 246 41.41 17.54 16.65
C GLU A 246 42.33 17.90 17.84
N ASP A 247 42.32 17.10 18.92
CA ASP A 247 43.21 17.30 20.08
C ASP A 247 44.71 17.21 19.68
N GLU A 248 45.08 16.22 18.86
CA GLU A 248 46.46 16.05 18.39
C GLU A 248 46.89 17.17 17.43
N GLU A 249 45.97 17.69 16.59
CA GLU A 249 46.21 18.86 15.75
C GLU A 249 46.45 20.11 16.59
N GLU A 250 45.69 20.32 17.67
CA GLU A 250 45.89 21.42 18.63
C GLU A 250 47.27 21.30 19.29
N ILE A 251 47.62 20.12 19.83
CA ILE A 251 48.93 19.88 20.46
C ILE A 251 50.06 20.11 19.45
N ASN A 252 49.91 19.68 18.20
CA ASN A 252 50.92 19.88 17.16
C ASN A 252 51.07 21.38 16.81
N ALA A 253 49.98 22.13 16.74
CA ALA A 253 50.01 23.58 16.56
C ALA A 253 50.73 24.27 17.74
N GLU A 254 50.45 23.86 18.99
CA GLU A 254 51.14 24.37 20.18
C GLU A 254 52.63 24.06 20.17
N LEU A 255 53.01 22.82 19.85
CA LEU A 255 54.41 22.39 19.74
C LEU A 255 55.14 23.14 18.64
N THR A 256 54.50 23.35 17.50
CA THR A 256 55.05 24.12 16.38
C THR A 256 55.26 25.58 16.79
N ALA A 257 54.32 26.18 17.51
CA ALA A 257 54.46 27.54 18.05
C ALA A 257 55.59 27.64 19.09
N LYS A 258 55.71 26.67 20.01
CA LYS A 258 56.83 26.60 20.97
C LYS A 258 58.17 26.40 20.28
N LYS A 259 58.23 25.51 19.29
CA LYS A 259 59.42 25.27 18.49
C LYS A 259 59.90 26.55 17.82
N ARG A 260 58.98 27.31 17.21
CA ARG A 260 59.31 28.60 16.58
C ARG A 260 59.90 29.60 17.57
N LYS A 261 59.31 29.73 18.77
CA LYS A 261 59.86 30.58 19.84
C LYS A 261 61.28 30.17 20.25
N LEU A 262 61.51 28.87 20.43
CA LEU A 262 62.84 28.35 20.78
C LEU A 262 63.85 28.54 19.65
N GLU A 263 63.42 28.43 18.39
CA GLU A 263 64.25 28.74 17.22
C GLU A 263 64.61 30.24 17.17
N ASP A 264 63.64 31.12 17.43
CA ASP A 264 63.84 32.57 17.51
C ASP A 264 64.84 32.90 18.66
N GLU A 265 64.64 32.39 19.87
CA GLU A 265 65.54 32.55 21.02
C GLU A 265 66.96 32.01 20.73
N CYS A 266 67.07 30.83 20.12
CA CYS A 266 68.37 30.27 19.69
C CYS A 266 69.08 31.18 18.67
N SER A 267 68.32 31.81 17.77
CA SER A 267 68.88 32.71 16.76
C SER A 267 69.38 34.03 17.36
N GLU A 268 68.64 34.57 18.33
CA GLU A 268 69.05 35.76 19.10
C GLU A 268 70.31 35.47 19.90
N LEU A 269 70.35 34.36 20.66
CA LEU A 269 71.53 33.96 21.41
C LEU A 269 72.76 33.75 20.52
N LYS A 270 72.60 33.17 19.33
CA LYS A 270 73.70 33.06 18.35
C LYS A 270 74.21 34.43 17.92
N LYS A 271 73.31 35.37 17.65
CA LYS A 271 73.68 36.73 17.27
C LYS A 271 74.41 37.45 18.40
N ASP A 272 73.92 37.30 19.64
CA ASP A 272 74.58 37.87 20.82
C ASP A 272 75.98 37.27 21.03
N ILE A 273 76.16 35.97 20.78
CA ILE A 273 77.47 35.32 20.80
C ILE A 273 78.38 35.92 19.72
N ASP A 274 77.92 36.03 18.47
CA ASP A 274 78.70 36.63 17.38
C ASP A 274 79.10 38.09 17.70
N ASP A 275 78.18 38.89 18.25
CA ASP A 275 78.43 40.27 18.67
C ASP A 275 79.42 40.37 19.84
N LEU A 276 79.34 39.43 20.79
CA LEU A 276 80.30 39.28 21.90
C LEU A 276 81.68 38.85 21.41
N GLU A 277 81.77 37.94 20.44
CA GLU A 277 83.04 37.55 19.82
C GLU A 277 83.68 38.72 19.08
N LEU A 278 82.89 39.54 18.38
CA LEU A 278 83.36 40.77 17.74
C LEU A 278 83.85 41.81 18.77
N THR A 279 83.14 42.00 19.88
CA THR A 279 83.61 42.87 20.96
C THR A 279 84.85 42.32 21.64
N LEU A 280 84.94 41.00 21.86
CA LEU A 280 86.13 40.34 22.41
C LEU A 280 87.34 40.57 21.51
N ALA A 281 87.21 40.33 20.20
CA ALA A 281 88.28 40.58 19.23
C ALA A 281 88.71 42.06 19.21
N LYS A 282 87.76 43.00 19.36
CA LYS A 282 88.04 44.43 19.46
C LYS A 282 88.81 44.76 20.75
N VAL A 283 88.36 44.22 21.89
CA VAL A 283 89.03 44.40 23.19
C VAL A 283 90.41 43.74 23.19
N GLU A 284 90.60 42.59 22.54
CA GLU A 284 91.92 41.98 22.37
C GLU A 284 92.84 42.85 21.51
N LYS A 285 92.32 43.49 20.46
CA LYS A 285 93.08 44.43 19.63
C LYS A 285 93.46 45.70 20.39
N GLU A 286 92.55 46.23 21.21
CA GLU A 286 92.80 47.35 22.12
C GLU A 286 93.80 46.97 23.22
N LYS A 287 93.68 45.77 23.79
CA LYS A 287 94.62 45.19 24.75
C LYS A 287 96.02 45.12 24.13
N HIS A 288 96.16 44.58 22.92
CA HIS A 288 97.44 44.53 22.22
C HIS A 288 98.01 45.92 21.93
N ALA A 289 97.16 46.89 21.59
CA ALA A 289 97.58 48.29 21.44
C ALA A 289 98.07 48.89 22.77
N THR A 290 97.41 48.57 23.89
CA THR A 290 97.86 49.00 25.23
C THR A 290 99.11 48.26 25.70
N GLU A 291 99.25 46.97 25.43
CA GLU A 291 100.46 46.19 25.73
C GLU A 291 101.66 46.74 24.95
N ASN A 292 101.48 47.12 23.68
CA ASN A 292 102.52 47.80 22.90
C ASN A 292 102.86 49.18 23.47
N LYS A 293 101.86 49.94 23.94
CA LYS A 293 102.09 51.22 24.65
C LYS A 293 102.86 51.01 25.95
N VAL A 294 102.50 50.00 26.74
CA VAL A 294 103.19 49.64 27.97
C VAL A 294 104.62 49.23 27.64
N LYS A 295 104.85 48.40 26.62
CA LYS A 295 106.19 47.97 26.20
C LYS A 295 107.08 49.17 25.81
N ASN A 296 106.55 50.13 25.05
CA ASN A 296 107.27 51.37 24.72
C ASN A 296 107.56 52.22 25.97
N LEU A 297 106.62 52.31 26.92
CA LEU A 297 106.83 53.03 28.18
C LEU A 297 107.80 52.30 29.14
N THR A 298 107.86 50.97 29.09
CA THR A 298 108.84 50.17 29.85
C THR A 298 110.24 50.29 29.26
N GLU A 299 110.36 50.47 27.93
CA GLU A 299 111.63 50.78 27.26
C GLU A 299 112.10 52.23 27.56
N GLU A 300 111.19 53.18 27.76
CA GLU A 300 111.51 54.54 28.26
C GLU A 300 111.89 54.59 29.75
N MET A 301 111.27 53.75 30.60
CA MET A 301 111.67 53.60 32.01
C MET A 301 113.09 53.01 32.16
N ALA A 302 113.46 52.04 31.31
CA ALA A 302 114.81 51.48 31.31
C ALA A 302 115.89 52.50 30.86
N ALA A 303 115.54 53.46 30.01
CA ALA A 303 116.44 54.56 29.61
C ALA A 303 116.58 55.67 30.68
N LEU A 304 115.60 55.80 31.58
CA LEU A 304 115.63 56.77 32.68
C LEU A 304 116.34 56.24 33.94
N ASP A 305 116.40 54.92 34.14
CA ASP A 305 117.12 54.30 35.27
C ASP A 305 118.66 54.35 35.15
N GLU A 306 119.24 54.55 33.96
CA GLU A 306 120.70 54.77 33.80
C GLU A 306 121.15 56.21 34.13
N THR A 307 120.22 57.17 34.19
CA THR A 307 120.55 58.60 34.38
C THR A 307 120.48 59.03 35.85
N ILE A 308 119.87 58.22 36.74
CA ILE A 308 119.57 58.58 38.15
C ILE A 308 120.73 58.35 39.14
N VAL A 309 121.81 57.65 38.78
CA VAL A 309 122.97 57.44 39.68
C VAL A 309 123.99 58.58 39.65
N LYS A 310 123.96 59.46 38.64
CA LYS A 310 124.99 60.52 38.45
C LYS A 310 124.62 61.93 38.92
N LEU A 311 123.38 62.16 39.36
CA LEU A 311 122.92 63.46 39.85
C LEU A 311 121.91 63.26 41.00
N THR A 312 122.15 63.56 42.26
CA THR A 312 123.28 64.24 42.89
C THR A 312 123.06 64.10 44.40
N LYS A 313 124.10 63.68 45.13
CA LYS A 313 124.31 64.09 46.53
C LYS A 313 124.64 65.59 46.52
N GLU A 314 123.61 66.43 46.60
CA GLU A 314 123.66 67.82 47.06
C GLU A 314 122.20 68.31 47.14
N LYS A 315 121.50 67.89 48.19
CA LYS A 315 121.29 68.66 49.43
C LYS A 315 120.43 69.92 49.18
N LYS A 316 119.14 69.90 49.54
CA LYS A 316 118.56 70.18 50.87
C LYS A 316 118.58 71.69 51.22
N ALA A 317 117.37 72.20 51.47
CA ALA A 317 116.97 73.52 52.00
C ALA A 317 116.99 74.65 50.96
N LEU A 318 115.85 75.23 50.57
CA LEU A 318 114.74 75.75 51.37
C LEU A 318 113.38 75.30 50.78
N GLN A 319 112.44 74.73 51.56
CA GLN A 319 111.57 75.42 52.55
C GLN A 319 110.74 76.53 51.92
N GLU A 320 109.46 76.72 52.17
CA GLU A 320 108.46 76.11 53.05
C GLU A 320 107.19 76.92 52.75
N ALA A 321 106.02 76.29 52.73
CA ALA A 321 104.86 76.72 53.50
C ALA A 321 103.65 75.94 52.98
N HIS A 322 103.23 74.91 53.70
CA HIS A 322 102.23 74.99 54.78
C HIS A 322 100.81 74.92 54.19
N GLN A 323 100.13 73.78 54.25
CA GLN A 323 99.44 73.21 55.42
C GLN A 323 98.07 73.87 55.64
N GLN A 324 97.13 72.98 56.00
CA GLN A 324 95.70 73.20 56.25
C GLN A 324 94.92 73.36 54.94
N THR A 325 93.94 72.52 54.64
CA THR A 325 92.90 72.07 55.58
C THR A 325 92.37 70.70 55.14
N LEU A 326 92.43 69.75 56.07
CA LEU A 326 91.46 68.67 56.19
C LEU A 326 90.07 69.30 56.38
N ASP A 327 89.09 68.69 55.73
CA ASP A 327 87.66 68.77 56.05
C ASP A 327 87.03 70.16 56.03
N ASP A 328 86.22 70.40 54.99
CA ASP A 328 84.80 70.46 55.28
C ASP A 328 83.95 69.92 54.12
N LEU A 329 83.09 69.02 54.57
CA LEU A 329 81.98 68.32 53.95
C LEU A 329 81.09 69.11 52.96
N GLN A 330 80.64 68.36 51.95
CA GLN A 330 79.21 68.14 51.64
C GLN A 330 78.36 69.32 51.17
N ALA A 331 78.11 69.36 49.85
CA ALA A 331 76.80 69.50 49.21
C ALA A 331 77.06 69.43 47.69
N GLU A 332 76.73 68.31 47.04
CA GLU A 332 75.50 68.17 46.23
C GLU A 332 75.64 68.64 44.78
N GLU A 333 75.18 67.76 43.89
CA GLU A 333 74.84 67.97 42.47
C GLU A 333 75.91 68.56 41.53
N ASP A 334 76.56 67.69 40.76
CA ASP A 334 76.26 67.54 39.32
C ASP A 334 77.41 66.84 38.58
N LYS A 335 77.26 65.53 38.36
CA LYS A 335 77.61 64.83 37.10
C LYS A 335 77.06 63.41 37.05
N LYS A 336 75.84 63.24 37.56
CA LYS A 336 75.04 62.02 37.49
C LYS A 336 73.69 62.28 36.79
N ARG A 337 73.68 63.13 35.75
CA ARG A 337 72.44 63.53 35.04
C ARG A 337 72.34 63.20 33.55
N GLU A 338 73.36 62.63 32.90
CA GLU A 338 73.24 62.24 31.48
C GLU A 338 73.10 60.72 31.26
N ALA A 339 73.57 59.89 32.20
CA ALA A 339 73.56 58.43 32.06
C ALA A 339 72.21 57.78 32.46
N GLU A 340 71.42 58.42 33.34
CA GLU A 340 70.12 57.90 33.76
C GLU A 340 68.98 58.28 32.80
N PHE A 341 69.13 59.34 31.99
CA PHE A 341 68.11 59.78 31.02
C PHE A 341 68.10 58.94 29.73
N GLN A 342 69.25 58.47 29.23
CA GLN A 342 69.28 57.55 28.08
C GLN A 342 68.86 56.12 28.44
N LYS A 343 69.13 55.67 29.67
CA LYS A 343 68.70 54.36 30.15
C LYS A 343 67.17 54.30 30.30
N MET A 344 66.56 55.31 30.95
CA MET A 344 65.09 55.38 31.02
C MET A 344 64.42 55.60 29.66
N ARG A 345 65.10 56.16 28.65
CA ARG A 345 64.54 56.33 27.30
C ARG A 345 64.58 55.04 26.48
N ARG A 346 65.65 54.24 26.59
CA ARG A 346 65.71 52.89 25.99
C ARG A 346 64.79 51.91 26.71
N ASP A 347 64.79 51.91 28.04
CA ASP A 347 63.90 51.04 28.82
C ASP A 347 62.42 51.37 28.55
N LEU A 348 62.08 52.65 28.26
CA LEU A 348 60.72 53.06 27.87
C LEU A 348 60.39 52.70 26.41
N GLU A 349 61.30 52.85 25.46
CA GLU A 349 61.08 52.42 24.06
C GLU A 349 60.99 50.90 23.94
N GLU A 350 61.82 50.15 24.67
CA GLU A 350 61.82 48.69 24.71
C GLU A 350 60.58 48.16 25.43
N ALA A 351 60.18 48.76 26.56
CA ALA A 351 58.91 48.44 27.20
C ALA A 351 57.70 48.79 26.33
N THR A 352 57.74 49.89 25.56
CA THR A 352 56.65 50.25 24.64
C THR A 352 56.57 49.28 23.48
N LEU A 353 57.70 48.89 22.87
CA LEU A 353 57.76 47.87 21.82
C LEU A 353 57.30 46.50 22.33
N GLN A 354 57.68 46.10 23.55
CA GLN A 354 57.22 44.88 24.18
C GLN A 354 55.70 44.91 24.42
N HIS A 355 55.17 46.05 24.88
CA HIS A 355 53.73 46.24 25.11
C HIS A 355 52.94 46.24 23.80
N GLU A 356 53.48 46.83 22.75
CA GLU A 356 52.87 46.87 21.42
C GLU A 356 52.92 45.47 20.76
N ALA A 357 54.02 44.74 20.93
CA ALA A 357 54.15 43.36 20.48
C ALA A 357 53.23 42.40 21.24
N THR A 358 53.11 42.52 22.57
CA THR A 358 52.14 41.72 23.35
C THR A 358 50.70 42.11 23.01
N ALA A 359 50.40 43.38 22.82
CA ALA A 359 49.07 43.82 22.38
C ALA A 359 48.74 43.34 20.95
N ALA A 360 49.71 43.33 20.04
CA ALA A 360 49.56 42.80 18.69
C ALA A 360 49.37 41.27 18.69
N ALA A 361 50.14 40.55 19.52
CA ALA A 361 50.00 39.11 19.70
C ALA A 361 48.64 38.73 20.32
N LEU A 362 48.17 39.49 21.31
CA LEU A 362 46.83 39.32 21.90
C LEU A 362 45.72 39.63 20.88
N ARG A 363 45.86 40.70 20.09
CA ARG A 363 44.90 41.01 19.00
C ARG A 363 44.88 39.93 17.94
N LYS A 364 46.04 39.38 17.56
CA LYS A 364 46.12 38.28 16.62
C LYS A 364 45.49 37.00 17.19
N LYS A 365 45.79 36.64 18.45
CA LYS A 365 45.18 35.48 19.11
C LYS A 365 43.67 35.64 19.26
N HIS A 366 43.19 36.85 19.56
CA HIS A 366 41.77 37.15 19.56
C HIS A 366 41.15 37.03 18.16
N ALA A 367 41.84 37.51 17.12
CA ALA A 367 41.36 37.40 15.74
C ALA A 367 41.31 35.94 15.28
N ASP A 368 42.34 35.15 15.56
CA ASP A 368 42.43 33.72 15.23
C ASP A 368 41.34 32.93 15.98
N SER A 369 41.16 33.16 17.28
CA SER A 369 40.09 32.53 18.07
C SER A 369 38.68 32.98 17.63
N THR A 370 38.52 34.23 17.19
CA THR A 370 37.25 34.71 16.62
C THR A 370 36.98 34.07 15.26
N ALA A 371 38.02 33.80 14.46
CA ALA A 371 37.91 33.10 13.20
C ALA A 371 37.54 31.62 13.39
N GLU A 372 38.18 30.90 14.32
CA GLU A 372 37.82 29.52 14.70
C GLU A 372 36.38 29.42 15.21
N LEU A 373 35.95 30.34 16.07
CA LEU A 373 34.57 30.39 16.53
C LEU A 373 33.60 30.69 15.37
N GLY A 374 34.00 31.53 14.41
CA GLY A 374 33.25 31.77 13.18
C GLY A 374 33.11 30.50 12.33
N GLU A 375 34.18 29.73 12.19
CA GLU A 375 34.19 28.48 11.42
C GLU A 375 33.39 27.38 12.10
N GLN A 376 33.45 27.28 13.45
CA GLN A 376 32.58 26.41 14.23
C GLN A 376 31.10 26.79 14.09
N ILE A 377 30.77 28.08 14.09
CA ILE A 377 29.40 28.56 13.88
C ILE A 377 28.92 28.18 12.48
N ASP A 378 29.75 28.34 11.44
CA ASP A 378 29.41 27.96 10.07
C ASP A 378 29.23 26.44 9.93
N ASN A 379 30.09 25.63 10.57
CA ASN A 379 29.93 24.18 10.60
C ASN A 379 28.64 23.77 11.32
N LEU A 380 28.34 24.37 12.47
CA LEU A 380 27.09 24.13 13.19
C LEU A 380 25.87 24.56 12.38
N GLN A 381 25.93 25.65 11.61
CA GLN A 381 24.87 26.06 10.70
C GLN A 381 24.65 25.07 9.56
N ARG A 382 25.72 24.50 8.98
CA ARG A 382 25.60 23.45 7.95
C ARG A 382 25.02 22.17 8.51
N VAL A 383 25.49 21.72 9.69
CA VAL A 383 24.94 20.54 10.38
C VAL A 383 23.47 20.76 10.71
N LYS A 384 23.10 21.95 11.20
CA LYS A 384 21.71 22.32 11.46
C LYS A 384 20.85 22.25 10.19
N GLN A 385 21.29 22.83 9.07
CA GLN A 385 20.55 22.76 7.81
C GLN A 385 20.39 21.33 7.31
N LYS A 386 21.43 20.50 7.46
CA LYS A 386 21.37 19.07 7.11
C LYS A 386 20.34 18.34 7.97
N LEU A 387 20.36 18.56 9.28
CA LEU A 387 19.39 17.96 10.21
C LEU A 387 17.96 18.48 9.99
N GLU A 388 17.78 19.76 9.64
CA GLU A 388 16.47 20.30 9.27
C GLU A 388 15.93 19.66 7.99
N LYS A 389 16.80 19.39 7.01
CA LYS A 389 16.44 18.67 5.79
C LYS A 389 16.08 17.21 6.05
N GLU A 390 16.90 16.48 6.82
CA GLU A 390 16.62 15.10 7.21
C GLU A 390 15.34 14.99 8.03
N LYS A 391 15.08 15.95 8.94
CA LYS A 391 13.82 16.04 9.69
C LYS A 391 12.62 16.28 8.78
N SER A 392 12.77 17.11 7.75
CA SER A 392 11.74 17.34 6.72
C SER A 392 11.45 16.07 5.93
N GLU A 393 12.49 15.37 5.48
CA GLU A 393 12.38 14.10 4.74
C GLU A 393 11.69 13.03 5.58
N MET A 394 12.12 12.81 6.83
CA MET A 394 11.45 11.88 7.75
C MET A 394 9.99 12.25 8.01
N LYS A 395 9.67 13.55 8.08
CA LYS A 395 8.28 14.00 8.27
C LYS A 395 7.40 13.68 7.06
N MET A 396 7.94 13.82 5.85
CA MET A 396 7.23 13.42 4.62
C MET A 396 7.03 11.90 4.57
N GLU A 397 8.04 11.10 4.95
CA GLU A 397 7.90 9.65 5.05
C GLU A 397 6.85 9.22 6.08
N ILE A 398 6.79 9.89 7.24
CA ILE A 398 5.75 9.66 8.24
C ILE A 398 4.36 9.97 7.68
N ASP A 399 4.20 11.09 6.98
CA ASP A 399 2.91 11.47 6.38
C ASP A 399 2.49 10.48 5.27
N ASP A 400 3.42 10.02 4.43
CA ASP A 400 3.17 9.00 3.40
C ASP A 400 2.81 7.62 4.02
N LEU A 401 3.53 7.20 5.07
CA LEU A 401 3.21 5.98 5.80
C LEU A 401 1.85 6.06 6.50
N ALA A 402 1.51 7.22 7.08
CA ALA A 402 0.20 7.45 7.69
C ALA A 402 -0.94 7.36 6.65
N SER A 403 -0.75 7.94 5.47
CA SER A 403 -1.67 7.83 4.33
C SER A 403 -1.84 6.39 3.87
N ASN A 404 -0.73 5.64 3.76
CA ASN A 404 -0.76 4.21 3.42
C ASN A 404 -1.50 3.38 4.46
N ILE A 405 -1.29 3.63 5.76
CA ILE A 405 -2.02 2.97 6.85
C ILE A 405 -3.52 3.25 6.74
N GLU A 406 -3.95 4.48 6.43
CA GLU A 406 -5.36 4.80 6.27
C GLU A 406 -5.98 4.09 5.06
N SER A 407 -5.25 4.01 3.94
CA SER A 407 -5.66 3.26 2.75
C SER A 407 -5.83 1.76 3.05
N VAL A 408 -4.84 1.16 3.71
CA VAL A 408 -4.86 -0.26 4.11
C VAL A 408 -5.99 -0.53 5.11
N SER A 409 -6.23 0.39 6.06
CA SER A 409 -7.33 0.28 7.02
C SER A 409 -8.71 0.30 6.34
N LYS A 410 -8.90 1.18 5.34
CA LYS A 410 -10.13 1.20 4.51
C LYS A 410 -10.29 -0.08 3.70
N ALA A 411 -9.21 -0.59 3.11
CA ALA A 411 -9.23 -1.85 2.37
C ALA A 411 -9.58 -3.04 3.28
N LYS A 412 -9.00 -3.08 4.49
CA LYS A 412 -9.31 -4.08 5.53
C LYS A 412 -10.78 -4.05 5.91
N ALA A 413 -11.35 -2.87 6.21
CA ALA A 413 -12.76 -2.75 6.57
C ALA A 413 -13.70 -3.22 5.46
N ASN A 414 -13.35 -2.97 4.19
CA ASN A 414 -14.11 -3.47 3.04
C ASN A 414 -14.03 -5.00 2.91
N LEU A 415 -12.85 -5.59 3.13
CA LEU A 415 -12.66 -7.04 3.11
C LEU A 415 -13.43 -7.72 4.25
N GLU A 416 -13.40 -7.18 5.47
CA GLU A 416 -14.17 -7.70 6.60
C GLU A 416 -15.67 -7.68 6.32
N LYS A 417 -16.18 -6.63 5.68
CA LYS A 417 -17.58 -6.54 5.27
C LYS A 417 -17.95 -7.58 4.19
N MET A 418 -17.04 -7.83 3.25
CA MET A 418 -17.20 -8.88 2.25
C MET A 418 -17.20 -10.27 2.90
N CYS A 419 -16.28 -10.55 3.83
CA CYS A 419 -16.23 -11.80 4.58
C CYS A 419 -17.55 -12.06 5.32
N ARG A 420 -18.09 -11.08 6.05
CA ARG A 420 -19.40 -11.23 6.71
C ARG A 420 -20.52 -11.55 5.73
N THR A 421 -20.54 -10.90 4.58
CA THR A 421 -21.55 -11.17 3.53
C THR A 421 -21.44 -12.60 3.00
N LEU A 422 -20.22 -13.10 2.82
CA LEU A 422 -19.96 -14.48 2.40
C LEU A 422 -20.32 -15.50 3.49
N GLU A 423 -20.08 -15.19 4.76
CA GLU A 423 -20.50 -16.00 5.91
C GLU A 423 -22.03 -16.11 5.99
N ASP A 424 -22.75 -14.99 5.80
CA ASP A 424 -24.21 -14.98 5.77
C ASP A 424 -24.75 -15.84 4.62
N GLN A 425 -24.16 -15.73 3.42
CA GLN A 425 -24.52 -16.57 2.27
C GLN A 425 -24.25 -18.05 2.54
N LEU A 426 -23.11 -18.39 3.16
CA LEU A 426 -22.78 -19.76 3.53
C LEU A 426 -23.81 -20.34 4.51
N SER A 427 -24.24 -19.53 5.49
CA SER A 427 -25.28 -19.90 6.46
C SER A 427 -26.61 -20.19 5.76
N GLU A 428 -27.04 -19.32 4.83
CA GLU A 428 -28.25 -19.56 4.02
C GLU A 428 -28.16 -20.86 3.21
N TYR A 429 -27.01 -21.13 2.57
CA TYR A 429 -26.81 -22.35 1.80
C TYR A 429 -26.84 -23.60 2.68
N LYS A 430 -26.22 -23.57 3.87
CA LYS A 430 -26.33 -24.66 4.86
C LYS A 430 -27.77 -24.93 5.27
N THR A 431 -28.53 -23.87 5.52
CA THR A 431 -29.95 -24.01 5.93
C THR A 431 -30.77 -24.64 4.80
N LYS A 432 -30.52 -24.27 3.54
CA LYS A 432 -31.13 -24.91 2.36
C LYS A 432 -30.70 -26.36 2.18
N GLU A 433 -29.42 -26.67 2.42
CA GLU A 433 -28.90 -28.04 2.36
C GLU A 433 -29.64 -28.93 3.37
N GLU A 434 -29.79 -28.49 4.62
CA GLU A 434 -30.53 -29.24 5.64
C GLU A 434 -32.00 -29.45 5.26
N GLN A 435 -32.66 -28.43 4.68
CA GLN A 435 -34.02 -28.56 4.17
C GLN A 435 -34.12 -29.59 3.03
N ASN A 436 -33.20 -29.54 2.08
CA ASN A 436 -33.14 -30.51 0.98
C ASN A 436 -32.87 -31.92 1.51
N GLN A 437 -32.00 -32.07 2.51
CA GLN A 437 -31.68 -33.36 3.12
C GLN A 437 -32.92 -33.97 3.80
N ARG A 438 -33.73 -33.15 4.49
CA ARG A 438 -35.02 -33.59 5.06
C ARG A 438 -35.99 -34.03 3.96
N MET A 439 -36.12 -33.24 2.90
CA MET A 439 -36.99 -33.56 1.77
C MET A 439 -36.58 -34.86 1.07
N ILE A 440 -35.27 -35.11 0.91
CA ILE A 440 -34.75 -36.38 0.38
C ILE A 440 -35.11 -37.56 1.30
N SER A 441 -34.99 -37.37 2.61
CA SER A 441 -35.36 -38.41 3.59
C SER A 441 -36.86 -38.75 3.51
N ASP A 442 -37.72 -37.74 3.44
CA ASP A 442 -39.18 -37.91 3.32
C ASP A 442 -39.55 -38.63 2.01
N LEU A 443 -38.97 -38.21 0.89
CA LEU A 443 -39.18 -38.86 -0.42
C LEU A 443 -38.66 -40.30 -0.43
N SER A 444 -37.53 -40.57 0.22
CA SER A 444 -36.99 -41.93 0.34
C SER A 444 -37.90 -42.83 1.17
N ALA A 445 -38.46 -42.30 2.26
CA ALA A 445 -39.45 -43.01 3.07
C ALA A 445 -40.74 -43.29 2.29
N GLN A 446 -41.22 -42.32 1.51
CA GLN A 446 -42.39 -42.49 0.65
C GLN A 446 -42.14 -43.54 -0.44
N ARG A 447 -40.96 -43.53 -1.07
CA ARG A 447 -40.55 -44.54 -2.05
C ARG A 447 -40.55 -45.94 -1.44
N ALA A 448 -40.01 -46.10 -0.23
CA ALA A 448 -40.01 -47.39 0.46
C ALA A 448 -41.43 -47.92 0.71
N ARG A 449 -42.37 -47.06 1.10
CA ARG A 449 -43.79 -47.46 1.29
C ARG A 449 -44.44 -47.91 -0.01
N LEU A 450 -44.30 -47.12 -1.07
CA LEU A 450 -44.85 -47.45 -2.39
C LEU A 450 -44.26 -48.75 -2.95
N GLN A 451 -42.98 -49.01 -2.69
CA GLN A 451 -42.33 -50.24 -3.11
C GLN A 451 -42.87 -51.48 -2.37
N THR A 452 -43.18 -51.34 -1.08
CA THR A 452 -43.86 -52.39 -0.30
C THR A 452 -45.28 -52.65 -0.84
N GLU A 453 -46.08 -51.60 -1.04
CA GLU A 453 -47.43 -51.70 -1.61
C GLU A 453 -47.41 -52.35 -3.00
N SER A 454 -46.47 -51.97 -3.86
CA SER A 454 -46.29 -52.59 -5.17
C SER A 454 -45.97 -54.09 -5.07
N GLY A 455 -45.19 -54.51 -4.07
CA GLY A 455 -44.91 -55.92 -3.81
C GLY A 455 -46.16 -56.69 -3.35
N GLU A 456 -46.98 -56.09 -2.49
CA GLU A 456 -48.25 -56.68 -2.05
C GLU A 456 -49.25 -56.83 -3.20
N TYR A 457 -49.38 -55.81 -4.06
CA TYR A 457 -50.20 -55.89 -5.26
C TYR A 457 -49.70 -56.96 -6.23
N GLY A 458 -48.38 -57.07 -6.43
CA GLY A 458 -47.77 -58.14 -7.23
C GLY A 458 -48.17 -59.52 -6.73
N ARG A 459 -48.08 -59.76 -5.42
CA ARG A 459 -48.52 -61.01 -4.80
C ARG A 459 -50.02 -61.26 -5.00
N GLN A 460 -50.87 -60.25 -4.86
CA GLN A 460 -52.30 -60.38 -5.14
C GLN A 460 -52.61 -60.65 -6.62
N VAL A 461 -51.73 -60.23 -7.54
CA VAL A 461 -51.82 -60.59 -8.96
C VAL A 461 -51.59 -62.08 -9.15
N GLU A 462 -50.47 -62.59 -8.64
CA GLU A 462 -50.14 -64.02 -8.72
C GLU A 462 -51.22 -64.92 -8.09
N GLU A 463 -51.76 -64.54 -6.93
CA GLU A 463 -52.85 -65.26 -6.26
C GLU A 463 -54.14 -65.30 -7.10
N LYS A 464 -54.44 -64.24 -7.86
CA LYS A 464 -55.61 -64.24 -8.76
C LYS A 464 -55.34 -64.97 -10.06
N ASP A 465 -54.14 -64.91 -10.61
CA ASP A 465 -53.78 -65.62 -11.85
C ASP A 465 -53.77 -67.14 -11.63
N THR A 466 -53.30 -67.58 -10.46
CA THR A 466 -53.41 -68.98 -10.04
C THR A 466 -54.88 -69.40 -9.90
N LEU A 467 -55.74 -68.57 -9.31
CA LEU A 467 -57.19 -68.83 -9.23
C LEU A 467 -57.86 -68.87 -10.62
N ILE A 468 -57.55 -67.93 -11.50
CA ILE A 468 -58.05 -67.91 -12.89
C ILE A 468 -57.62 -69.18 -13.63
N SER A 469 -56.37 -69.59 -13.45
CA SER A 469 -55.85 -70.82 -14.05
C SER A 469 -56.61 -72.07 -13.56
N GLN A 470 -56.93 -72.13 -12.27
CA GLN A 470 -57.76 -73.21 -11.69
C GLN A 470 -59.18 -73.19 -12.25
N LEU A 471 -59.83 -72.02 -12.29
CA LEU A 471 -61.18 -71.86 -12.83
C LEU A 471 -61.26 -72.19 -14.32
N SER A 472 -60.23 -71.82 -15.10
CA SER A 472 -60.15 -72.12 -16.54
C SER A 472 -60.07 -73.63 -16.79
N ARG A 473 -59.24 -74.35 -16.01
CA ARG A 473 -59.19 -75.82 -16.06
C ARG A 473 -60.55 -76.44 -15.69
N GLY A 474 -61.20 -75.94 -14.63
CA GLY A 474 -62.54 -76.38 -14.24
C GLY A 474 -63.58 -76.16 -15.34
N LYS A 475 -63.56 -75.00 -15.99
CA LYS A 475 -64.43 -74.68 -17.14
C LYS A 475 -64.21 -75.67 -18.29
N GLN A 476 -62.96 -75.98 -18.64
CA GLN A 476 -62.65 -76.95 -19.70
C GLN A 476 -63.20 -78.34 -19.35
N ALA A 477 -63.01 -78.81 -18.11
CA ALA A 477 -63.55 -80.08 -17.65
C ALA A 477 -65.09 -80.14 -17.74
N PHE A 478 -65.79 -79.09 -17.30
CA PHE A 478 -67.25 -79.01 -17.43
C PHE A 478 -67.71 -78.93 -18.89
N THR A 479 -66.96 -78.24 -19.75
CA THR A 479 -67.28 -78.17 -21.18
C THR A 479 -67.18 -79.55 -21.82
N GLN A 480 -66.12 -80.31 -21.51
CA GLN A 480 -65.96 -81.70 -21.96
C GLN A 480 -67.09 -82.61 -21.45
N GLN A 481 -67.50 -82.48 -20.18
CA GLN A 481 -68.66 -83.21 -19.65
C GLN A 481 -69.95 -82.88 -20.41
N ILE A 482 -70.18 -81.61 -20.74
CA ILE A 482 -71.36 -81.20 -21.51
C ILE A 482 -71.32 -81.78 -22.94
N GLU A 483 -70.16 -81.78 -23.60
CA GLU A 483 -69.99 -82.39 -24.92
C GLU A 483 -70.22 -83.91 -24.88
N GLU A 484 -69.72 -84.60 -23.86
CA GLU A 484 -69.97 -86.03 -23.68
C GLU A 484 -71.45 -86.34 -23.44
N LEU A 485 -72.12 -85.56 -22.58
CA LEU A 485 -73.56 -85.70 -22.34
C LEU A 485 -74.39 -85.40 -23.59
N LYS A 486 -73.98 -84.42 -24.41
CA LYS A 486 -74.61 -84.14 -25.71
C LYS A 486 -74.43 -85.31 -26.67
N ARG A 487 -73.23 -85.91 -26.73
CA ARG A 487 -72.96 -87.08 -27.56
C ARG A 487 -73.83 -88.28 -27.14
N GLN A 488 -73.94 -88.54 -25.84
CA GLN A 488 -74.83 -89.58 -25.31
C GLN A 488 -76.30 -89.33 -25.70
N LEU A 489 -76.75 -88.07 -25.61
CA LEU A 489 -78.11 -87.69 -26.01
C LEU A 489 -78.34 -87.88 -27.53
N GLU A 490 -77.36 -87.55 -28.37
CA GLU A 490 -77.42 -87.77 -29.82
C GLU A 490 -77.42 -89.27 -30.18
N GLU A 491 -76.74 -90.10 -29.39
CA GLU A 491 -76.76 -91.58 -29.53
C GLU A 491 -78.11 -92.18 -29.10
N GLU A 492 -78.82 -91.60 -28.13
CA GLU A 492 -80.16 -92.06 -27.70
C GLU A 492 -81.30 -91.64 -28.66
N ILE A 493 -81.08 -90.63 -29.52
CA ILE A 493 -82.09 -90.10 -30.45
C ILE A 493 -82.05 -90.81 -31.83
N LYS A 494 -81.00 -91.59 -32.12
CA LYS A 494 -80.88 -92.45 -33.31
C LYS A 494 -81.39 -93.86 -33.04
#